data_AF-A0A1B7WB02-F1
#
_entry.id   AF-A0A1B7WB02-F1
#
_cell.length_a   1.000
_cell.length_b   1.000
_cell.length_c   1.000
_cell.angle_alpha   90.00
_cell.angle_beta   90.00
_cell.angle_gamma   90.00
#
_symmetry.space_group_name_H-M   'P 1'
#
loop_
_entity.id
_entity.type
_entity.pdbx_description
1 polymer ?
#
loop_
_entity_poly.entity_id
_entity_poly.type
_entity_poly.pdbx_seq_one_letter_code
_entity_poly.pdbx_strand_id
1 'polypeptide(L)'
;MSQQELFTIWNEEAETALQAKQAGVIVDLWKCVGTRRVIAIVDVSSPDTLDQILLDLPISKKNGQKVQVEVTPLRKYEDFAADIKARLDQRE
;
A
#
# COMPACT_ATOMS: atom_id res chain seq x y z
N MET A 1 6.69 -17.82 18.29
CA MET A 1 7.54 -16.91 17.50
C MET A 1 8.25 -16.01 18.49
N SER A 2 9.57 -15.95 18.42
CA SER A 2 10.40 -15.09 19.28
C SER A 2 10.37 -13.64 18.80
N GLN A 3 10.83 -12.71 19.64
CA GLN A 3 10.97 -11.31 19.24
C GLN A 3 11.98 -11.14 18.09
N GLN A 4 13.07 -11.91 18.11
CA GLN A 4 14.08 -11.87 17.06
C GLN A 4 13.52 -12.35 15.72
N GLU A 5 12.74 -13.44 15.72
CA GLU A 5 12.05 -13.91 14.51
C GLU A 5 11.11 -12.83 13.94
N LEU A 6 10.37 -12.13 14.80
CA LEU A 6 9.50 -11.03 14.36
C LEU A 6 10.30 -9.90 13.71
N PHE A 7 11.43 -9.50 14.30
CA PHE A 7 12.27 -8.45 13.73
C PHE A 7 12.94 -8.87 12.43
N THR A 8 13.35 -10.13 12.29
CA THR A 8 13.85 -10.66 11.01
C THR A 8 12.80 -10.55 9.91
N ILE A 9 11.55 -10.95 10.19
CA ILE A 9 10.45 -10.83 9.21
C ILE A 9 10.20 -9.35 8.85
N TRP A 10 10.22 -8.45 9.83
CA TRP A 10 10.03 -7.02 9.59
C TRP A 10 11.18 -6.41 8.78
N ASN A 11 12.42 -6.87 8.96
CA ASN A 11 13.56 -6.38 8.19
C ASN A 11 13.45 -6.79 6.71
N GLU A 12 13.14 -8.06 6.44
CA GLU A 12 12.94 -8.53 5.07
C GLU A 12 11.76 -7.81 4.37
N GLU A 13 10.68 -7.58 5.11
CA GLU A 13 9.52 -6.82 4.62
C GLU A 13 9.93 -5.38 4.29
N ALA A 14 10.70 -4.73 5.17
CA ALA A 14 11.17 -3.37 4.96
C ALA A 14 12.09 -3.27 3.75
N GLU A 15 13.04 -4.20 3.57
CA GLU A 15 13.92 -4.25 2.39
C GLU A 15 13.11 -4.37 1.10
N THR A 16 12.14 -5.30 1.07
CA THR A 16 11.26 -5.53 -0.08
C THR A 16 10.43 -4.28 -0.41
N ALA A 17 9.80 -3.68 0.60
CA ALA A 17 8.97 -2.49 0.42
C ALA A 17 9.78 -1.26 -0.02
N LEU A 18 10.99 -1.08 0.52
CA LEU A 18 11.88 0.03 0.12
C LEU A 18 12.37 -0.13 -1.32
N GLN A 19 12.67 -1.35 -1.76
CA GLN A 19 12.99 -1.64 -3.16
C GLN A 19 11.80 -1.35 -4.08
N ALA A 20 10.58 -1.75 -3.70
CA ALA A 20 9.37 -1.46 -4.46
C ALA A 20 9.07 0.05 -4.55
N LYS A 21 9.39 0.82 -3.50
CA LYS A 21 9.33 2.29 -3.52
C LYS A 21 10.35 2.90 -4.48
N GLN A 22 11.58 2.39 -4.50
CA GLN A 22 12.61 2.82 -5.47
C GLN A 22 12.22 2.48 -6.92
N ALA A 23 11.52 1.35 -7.12
CA ALA A 23 10.99 0.94 -8.42
C ALA A 23 9.74 1.71 -8.87
N GLY A 24 9.17 2.59 -8.01
CA GLY A 24 8.02 3.41 -8.32
C GLY A 24 6.65 2.76 -8.13
N VAL A 25 6.58 1.50 -7.70
CA VAL A 25 5.31 0.80 -7.41
C VAL A 25 4.67 1.36 -6.14
N ILE A 26 5.48 1.64 -5.12
CA ILE A 26 5.02 2.30 -3.90
C ILE A 26 5.26 3.80 -4.05
N VAL A 27 4.18 4.57 -4.13
CA VAL A 27 4.20 6.04 -4.14
C VAL A 27 4.64 6.56 -2.78
N ASP A 28 4.06 6.01 -1.71
CA ASP A 28 4.45 6.37 -0.35
C ASP A 28 4.25 5.26 0.68
N LEU A 29 5.01 5.30 1.77
CA LEU A 29 5.10 4.22 2.76
C LEU A 29 5.31 4.78 4.16
N TRP A 30 4.43 4.40 5.09
CA TRP A 30 4.41 4.92 6.45
C TRP A 30 4.21 3.83 7.48
N LYS A 31 4.98 3.91 8.57
CA LYS A 31 4.78 3.08 9.76
C LYS A 31 3.82 3.80 10.72
N CYS A 32 2.73 3.14 11.11
CA CYS A 32 1.87 3.67 12.17
C CYS A 32 2.56 3.50 13.54
N VAL A 33 2.77 4.61 14.26
CA VAL A 33 3.46 4.60 15.56
C VAL A 33 2.67 3.77 16.59
N GLY A 34 3.36 2.97 17.41
CA GLY A 34 2.75 2.21 18.52
C GLY A 34 1.88 1.01 18.15
N THR A 35 1.72 0.70 16.86
CA THR A 35 0.85 -0.40 16.39
C THR A 35 1.58 -1.31 15.41
N ARG A 36 1.14 -2.54 15.16
CA ARG A 36 1.71 -3.41 14.10
C ARG A 36 1.04 -3.14 12.73
N ARG A 37 1.02 -1.87 12.31
CA ARG A 37 0.38 -1.42 11.05
C ARG A 37 1.32 -0.60 10.17
N VAL A 38 1.21 -0.79 8.86
CA VAL A 38 1.85 0.01 7.80
C VAL A 38 0.75 0.55 6.90
N ILE A 39 0.96 1.74 6.36
CA ILE A 39 0.13 2.32 5.31
C ILE A 39 1.02 2.48 4.09
N ALA A 40 0.60 1.93 2.96
CA ALA A 40 1.27 2.09 1.68
C ALA A 40 0.28 2.69 0.67
N ILE A 41 0.75 3.69 -0.07
CA ILE A 41 0.08 4.18 -1.28
C ILE A 41 0.81 3.55 -2.45
N VAL A 42 0.09 2.81 -3.28
CA VAL A 42 0.65 2.05 -4.40
C VAL A 42 0.01 2.49 -5.71
N ASP A 43 0.81 2.54 -6.77
CA ASP A 43 0.36 2.78 -8.13
C ASP A 43 0.54 1.48 -8.93
N VAL A 44 -0.58 0.85 -9.26
CA VAL A 44 -0.62 -0.45 -9.94
C VAL A 44 -1.68 -0.43 -11.03
N SER A 45 -1.43 -1.15 -12.12
CA SER A 45 -2.28 -1.15 -13.31
C SER A 45 -3.63 -1.87 -13.11
N SER A 46 -3.74 -2.78 -12.15
CA SER A 46 -4.97 -3.53 -11.89
C SER A 46 -5.07 -4.01 -10.44
N PRO A 47 -6.30 -4.29 -9.94
CA PRO A 47 -6.51 -4.97 -8.66
C PRO A 47 -5.81 -6.33 -8.59
N ASP A 48 -5.76 -7.08 -9.69
CA ASP A 48 -5.10 -8.40 -9.74
C ASP A 48 -3.60 -8.29 -9.44
N THR A 49 -2.96 -7.22 -9.91
CA THR A 49 -1.54 -6.95 -9.64
C THR A 49 -1.32 -6.66 -8.15
N LEU A 50 -2.24 -5.89 -7.54
CA LEU A 50 -2.20 -5.63 -6.10
C LEU A 50 -2.33 -6.93 -5.30
N ASP A 51 -3.28 -7.79 -5.67
CA ASP A 51 -3.52 -9.06 -4.97
C ASP A 51 -2.30 -9.97 -5.02
N GLN A 52 -1.67 -10.10 -6.20
CA GLN A 52 -0.42 -10.86 -6.36
C GLN A 52 0.70 -10.31 -5.48
N ILE A 53 0.92 -9.00 -5.48
CA ILE A 53 1.93 -8.36 -4.62
C ILE A 53 1.67 -8.69 -3.15
N LEU A 54 0.42 -8.54 -2.68
CA LEU A 54 0.04 -8.77 -1.29
C LEU A 54 0.29 -10.22 -0.86
N LEU A 55 0.05 -11.20 -1.73
CA LEU A 55 0.33 -12.61 -1.46
C LEU A 55 1.83 -12.91 -1.44
N ASP A 56 2.62 -12.15 -2.20
CA ASP A 56 4.06 -12.35 -2.33
C ASP A 56 4.90 -11.70 -1.24
N LEU A 57 4.34 -10.78 -0.46
CA LEU A 57 5.04 -10.12 0.64
C LEU A 57 5.60 -11.14 1.66
N PRO A 58 6.85 -10.94 2.15
CA PRO A 58 7.44 -11.78 3.19
C PRO A 58 6.54 -11.97 4.41
N ILE A 59 5.87 -10.90 4.86
CA ILE A 59 4.97 -10.95 6.01
C ILE A 59 3.74 -11.83 5.75
N SER A 60 3.19 -11.79 4.54
CA SER A 60 2.05 -12.63 4.12
C SER A 60 2.44 -14.10 4.05
N LYS A 61 3.59 -14.40 3.44
CA LYS A 61 4.11 -15.78 3.36
C LYS A 61 4.40 -16.39 4.73
N LYS A 62 4.97 -15.62 5.66
CA LYS A 62 5.42 -16.12 6.97
C LYS A 62 4.34 -16.08 8.05
N ASN A 63 3.43 -15.11 8.01
CA ASN A 63 2.39 -14.95 9.04
C ASN A 63 1.00 -15.37 8.55
N GLY A 64 0.80 -15.56 7.24
CA GLY A 64 -0.44 -16.06 6.64
C GLY A 64 -1.65 -15.28 7.11
N GLN A 65 -2.67 -16.01 7.60
CA GLN A 65 -3.93 -15.47 8.12
C GLN A 65 -3.81 -14.44 9.26
N LYS A 66 -2.62 -14.25 9.84
CA LYS A 66 -2.37 -13.22 10.87
C LYS A 66 -2.10 -11.84 10.27
N VAL A 67 -1.98 -11.74 8.94
CA VAL A 67 -1.90 -10.46 8.22
C VAL A 67 -3.31 -10.08 7.81
N GLN A 68 -3.72 -8.87 8.20
CA GLN A 68 -4.98 -8.27 7.77
C GLN A 68 -4.64 -7.11 6.83
N VAL A 69 -5.30 -7.07 5.69
CA VAL A 69 -5.11 -6.03 4.68
C VAL A 69 -6.43 -5.34 4.45
N GLU A 70 -6.39 -4.02 4.44
CA GLU A 70 -7.52 -3.15 4.11
C GLU A 70 -7.12 -2.33 2.89
N VAL A 71 -7.90 -2.45 1.81
CA VAL A 71 -7.63 -1.77 0.54
C VAL A 71 -8.70 -0.71 0.31
N THR A 72 -8.27 0.52 0.04
CA THR A 72 -9.15 1.63 -0.34
C THR A 72 -8.69 2.18 -1.70
N PRO A 73 -9.51 2.11 -2.75
CA PRO A 73 -9.18 2.73 -4.03
C PRO A 73 -9.02 4.24 -3.87
N LEU A 74 -7.94 4.79 -4.42
CA LEU A 74 -7.67 6.22 -4.40
C LEU A 74 -7.78 6.79 -5.81
N ARG A 75 -8.31 8.01 -5.91
CA ARG A 75 -8.32 8.82 -7.12
C ARG A 75 -7.47 10.06 -6.86
N LYS A 76 -6.75 10.54 -7.88
CA LYS A 76 -6.07 11.84 -7.83
C LYS A 76 -7.07 12.95 -7.57
N TYR A 77 -6.77 13.80 -6.60
CA TYR A 77 -7.70 14.85 -6.18
C TYR A 77 -7.88 15.90 -7.28
N GLU A 78 -6.83 16.15 -8.06
CA GLU A 78 -6.81 17.08 -9.19
C GLU A 78 -7.86 16.71 -10.24
N ASP A 79 -7.98 15.42 -10.56
CA ASP A 79 -8.98 14.93 -11.52
C ASP A 79 -10.40 15.16 -10.97
N PHE A 80 -10.61 14.91 -9.68
CA PHE A 80 -11.89 15.18 -9.04
C PHE A 80 -12.22 16.68 -9.02
N ALA A 81 -11.26 17.53 -8.70
CA ALA A 81 -11.42 18.99 -8.71
C ALA A 81 -11.77 19.51 -10.12
N ALA A 82 -11.14 18.95 -11.16
CA ALA A 82 -11.46 19.27 -12.56
C ALA A 82 -12.91 18.91 -12.92
N ASP A 83 -13.39 17.72 -12.53
CA ASP A 83 -14.78 17.31 -12.74
C ASP A 83 -15.78 18.26 -12.07
N ILE A 84 -15.49 18.67 -10.83
CA ILE A 84 -16.35 19.58 -10.08
C ILE A 84 -16.45 20.93 -10.79
N LYS A 85 -15.32 21.47 -11.25
CA LYS A 85 -15.31 22.74 -12.01
C LYS A 85 -16.12 22.62 -13.31
N ALA A 86 -15.90 21.57 -14.10
CA ALA A 86 -16.61 21.36 -15.35
C ALA A 86 -18.15 21.29 -15.17
N ARG A 87 -18.63 20.76 -14.03
CA ARG A 87 -20.07 20.72 -13.70
C ARG A 87 -20.66 22.07 -13.33
N LEU A 88 -19.86 22.98 -12.77
CA LEU A 88 -20.31 24.35 -12.48
C LEU A 88 -20.44 25.14 -13.78
N ASP A 89 -19.46 25.02 -14.67
CA ASP A 89 -19.41 25.75 -15.95
C ASP A 89 -20.55 25.31 -16.92
N GLN A 90 -21.11 24.11 -16.75
CA GLN A 90 -22.26 23.61 -17.55
C GLN A 90 -23.63 24.19 -17.13
N ARG A 91 -23.69 25.00 -16.06
CA ARG A 91 -24.93 25.59 -15.54
C ARG A 91 -25.15 27.05 -15.96
N GLU A 92 -24.24 27.63 -16.76
CA GLU A 92 -24.38 28.94 -17.41
C GLU A 92 -24.77 28.79 -18.89
#